data_AF-T1GQ73-F1
#
_entry.id   AF-T1GQ73-F1
#
_cell.length_a   1.000
_cell.length_b   1.000
_cell.length_c   1.000
_cell.angle_alpha   90.00
_cell.angle_beta   90.00
_cell.angle_gamma   90.00
#
_symmetry.space_group_name_H-M   'P 1'
#
loop_
_entity.id
_entity.type
_entity.pdbx_description
1 polymer ?
#
loop_
_entity_poly.entity_id
_entity_poly.type
_entity_poly.pdbx_seq_one_letter_code
_entity_poly.pdbx_strand_id
1 'polypeptide(L)'
;MGTSLLKQPLITSLRGSRELPDLLINPEVIKIGEAHKKTSAQVLLRWIIQRGISTIPKSTNPERLKQNLNIFDFKLSDEEMKTLASLNAGIRVCDFAFFKGMEKHPEFPFKNMHCQ
;
A
#
# COMPACT_ATOMS: atom_id res chain seq x y z
N MET A 1 3.89 -7.57 -28.85
CA MET A 1 2.49 -7.58 -28.36
C MET A 1 2.49 -6.83 -27.03
N GLY A 2 2.10 -5.56 -27.07
CA GLY A 2 2.18 -4.67 -25.91
C GLY A 2 1.11 -5.03 -24.89
N THR A 3 1.51 -5.51 -23.73
CA THR A 3 0.63 -5.54 -22.56
C THR A 3 0.40 -4.10 -22.14
N SER A 4 -0.75 -3.57 -22.53
CA SER A 4 -1.31 -2.31 -22.03
C SER A 4 -1.25 -2.35 -20.51
N LEU A 5 -0.27 -1.65 -19.94
CA LEU A 5 -0.24 -1.31 -18.53
C LEU A 5 -1.48 -0.47 -18.29
N LEU A 6 -2.51 -1.11 -17.73
CA LEU A 6 -3.69 -0.46 -17.20
C LEU A 6 -3.19 0.75 -16.40
N LYS A 7 -3.54 1.96 -16.84
CA LYS A 7 -3.24 3.21 -16.15
C LYS A 7 -3.77 3.04 -14.72
N GLN A 8 -2.87 2.73 -13.80
CA GLN A 8 -3.21 2.58 -12.40
C GLN A 8 -3.76 3.94 -11.94
N PRO A 9 -4.88 3.99 -11.21
CA PRO A 9 -5.38 5.26 -10.73
C PRO A 9 -4.35 5.82 -9.76
N LEU A 10 -4.01 7.10 -9.95
CA LEU A 10 -2.95 7.74 -9.19
C LEU A 10 -3.58 8.58 -8.07
N ILE A 11 -3.10 8.42 -6.84
CA ILE A 11 -3.42 9.35 -5.76
C ILE A 11 -2.45 10.55 -5.83
N THR A 12 -2.99 11.74 -5.60
CA THR A 12 -2.20 12.97 -5.55
C THR A 12 -1.44 13.01 -4.22
N SER A 13 -0.12 13.11 -4.28
CA SER A 13 0.71 13.40 -3.10
C SER A 13 0.19 14.62 -2.35
N LEU A 14 0.39 14.67 -1.02
CA LEU A 14 0.05 15.83 -0.16
C LEU A 14 0.61 17.18 -0.65
N ARG A 15 1.58 17.16 -1.59
CA ARG A 15 2.17 18.34 -2.21
C ARG A 15 1.75 18.61 -3.66
N GLY A 16 0.83 17.84 -4.25
CA GLY A 16 0.36 18.03 -5.62
C GLY A 16 1.39 17.75 -6.73
N SER A 17 2.61 17.32 -6.40
CA SER A 17 3.73 17.25 -7.36
C SER A 17 4.07 15.85 -7.85
N ARG A 18 3.46 14.79 -7.30
CA ARG A 18 3.69 13.39 -7.70
C ARG A 18 2.41 12.58 -7.66
N GLU A 19 2.23 11.79 -8.71
CA GLU A 19 1.20 10.77 -8.85
C GLU A 19 1.72 9.46 -8.24
N LEU A 20 0.98 8.89 -7.28
CA LEU A 20 1.35 7.66 -6.59
C LEU A 20 0.37 6.54 -6.94
N PRO A 21 0.80 5.29 -7.11
CA PRO A 21 -0.11 4.19 -7.40
C PRO A 21 -1.10 3.97 -6.25
N ASP A 22 -2.40 3.94 -6.56
CA ASP A 22 -3.43 3.57 -5.59
C ASP A 22 -3.57 2.05 -5.52
N LEU A 23 -3.08 1.46 -4.43
CA LEU A 23 -3.17 0.02 -4.21
C LEU A 23 -4.59 -0.46 -3.89
N LEU A 24 -5.51 0.42 -3.43
CA LEU A 24 -6.88 0.02 -3.12
C LEU A 24 -7.70 -0.32 -4.36
N ILE A 25 -7.32 0.25 -5.51
CA ILE A 25 -7.96 0.07 -6.81
C ILE A 25 -7.02 -0.56 -7.84
N ASN A 26 -5.89 -1.10 -7.38
CA ASN A 26 -4.99 -1.87 -8.23
C ASN A 26 -5.66 -3.20 -8.62
N PRO A 27 -5.66 -3.58 -9.92
CA PRO A 27 -6.38 -4.74 -10.42
C PRO A 27 -5.89 -6.07 -9.81
N GLU A 28 -4.59 -6.21 -9.52
CA GLU A 28 -4.06 -7.41 -8.88
C GLU A 28 -4.58 -7.54 -7.43
N VAL A 29 -4.67 -6.42 -6.72
CA VAL A 29 -5.19 -6.41 -5.33
C VAL A 29 -6.69 -6.69 -5.31
N ILE A 30 -7.45 -6.11 -6.26
CA ILE A 30 -8.89 -6.37 -6.42
C ILE A 30 -9.12 -7.87 -6.70
N LYS A 31 -8.37 -8.44 -7.66
CA LYS A 31 -8.49 -9.85 -8.04
C LYS A 31 -8.23 -10.80 -6.86
N ILE A 32 -7.21 -10.50 -6.05
CA ILE A 32 -6.94 -11.25 -4.82
C ILE A 32 -8.10 -11.07 -3.83
N GLY A 33 -8.62 -9.84 -3.69
CA GLY A 33 -9.78 -9.57 -2.85
C GLY A 33 -11.00 -10.40 -3.25
N GLU A 34 -11.32 -10.46 -4.54
CA GLU A 34 -12.42 -11.26 -5.08
C GLU A 34 -12.26 -12.77 -4.78
N ALA A 35 -11.04 -13.31 -4.95
CA ALA A 35 -10.75 -14.72 -4.67
C ALA A 35 -11.01 -15.10 -3.21
N HIS A 36 -10.73 -14.19 -2.27
CA HIS A 36 -10.95 -14.40 -0.83
C HIS A 36 -12.28 -13.85 -0.30
N LYS A 37 -13.09 -13.22 -1.16
CA LYS A 37 -14.30 -12.46 -0.76
C LYS A 37 -14.00 -11.37 0.27
N LYS A 38 -12.90 -10.65 0.06
CA LYS A 38 -12.37 -9.57 0.91
C LYS A 38 -12.20 -8.29 0.11
N THR A 39 -12.16 -7.15 0.80
CA THR A 39 -11.84 -5.87 0.16
C THR A 39 -10.34 -5.74 -0.09
N SER A 40 -9.93 -4.89 -1.04
CA SER A 40 -8.52 -4.58 -1.28
C SER A 40 -7.80 -4.11 -0.01
N ALA A 41 -8.48 -3.32 0.84
CA ALA A 41 -7.92 -2.88 2.12
C ALA A 41 -7.62 -4.06 3.06
N GLN A 42 -8.52 -5.05 3.15
CA GLN A 42 -8.30 -6.26 3.95
C GLN A 42 -7.14 -7.10 3.42
N VAL A 43 -7.00 -7.22 2.09
CA VAL A 43 -5.87 -7.91 1.45
C VAL A 43 -4.54 -7.23 1.81
N LEU A 44 -4.46 -5.90 1.66
CA LEU A 44 -3.25 -5.16 1.97
C LEU A 44 -2.88 -5.22 3.47
N LEU A 45 -3.87 -5.14 4.36
CA LEU A 45 -3.65 -5.32 5.81
C LEU A 45 -3.18 -6.73 6.14
N ARG A 46 -3.81 -7.74 5.54
CA ARG A 46 -3.43 -9.15 5.70
C ARG A 46 -1.98 -9.38 5.24
N TRP A 47 -1.58 -8.80 4.12
CA TRP A 47 -0.22 -8.93 3.60
C TRP A 47 0.84 -8.44 4.58
N ILE A 48 0.64 -7.27 5.20
CA ILE A 48 1.60 -6.72 6.16
C ILE A 48 1.68 -7.62 7.42
N ILE A 49 0.52 -8.02 7.96
CA ILE A 49 0.47 -8.86 9.17
C ILE A 49 1.05 -10.25 8.92
N GLN A 50 0.80 -10.85 7.75
CA GLN A 50 1.32 -12.18 7.40
C GLN A 50 2.85 -12.19 7.25
N ARG A 51 3.48 -11.03 7.00
CA ARG A 51 4.94 -10.84 7.04
C ARG A 51 5.50 -10.67 8.46
N GLY A 52 4.65 -10.70 9.49
CA GLY A 52 5.04 -10.43 10.87
C GLY A 52 5.22 -8.95 11.21
N ILE A 53 4.69 -8.05 10.38
CA ILE A 53 4.77 -6.59 10.60
C ILE A 53 3.43 -6.09 11.14
N SER A 54 3.46 -5.32 12.23
CA SER A 54 2.23 -4.74 12.80
C SER A 54 1.69 -3.59 11.94
N THR A 55 0.36 -3.39 11.94
CA THR A 55 -0.32 -2.30 11.22
C THR A 55 -1.18 -1.45 12.16
N ILE A 56 -1.38 -0.18 11.80
CA ILE A 56 -2.20 0.78 12.55
C ILE A 56 -3.22 1.49 11.63
N PRO A 57 -4.21 0.77 11.07
CA PRO A 57 -5.17 1.37 10.15
C PRO A 57 -6.08 2.38 10.87
N LYS A 58 -6.00 3.65 10.47
CA LYS A 58 -6.87 4.71 11.00
C LYS A 58 -8.24 4.69 10.31
N SER A 59 -9.31 4.66 11.09
CA SER A 59 -10.67 4.92 10.61
C SER A 59 -11.53 5.51 11.74
N THR A 60 -12.53 6.30 11.38
CA THR A 60 -13.62 6.74 12.28
C THR A 60 -14.98 6.17 11.86
N ASN A 61 -15.03 5.45 10.73
CA ASN A 61 -16.25 4.81 10.23
C ASN A 61 -16.38 3.40 10.82
N PRO A 62 -17.44 3.08 11.59
CA PRO A 62 -17.59 1.81 12.30
C PRO A 62 -17.54 0.57 11.40
N GLU A 63 -18.08 0.65 10.18
CA GLU A 63 -18.08 -0.45 9.23
C GLU A 63 -16.65 -0.78 8.78
N ARG A 64 -15.85 0.25 8.46
CA ARG A 64 -14.43 0.11 8.12
C ARG A 64 -13.60 -0.39 9.30
N LEU A 65 -13.92 0.02 10.53
CA LEU A 65 -13.25 -0.56 11.72
C LEU A 65 -13.46 -2.08 11.77
N LYS A 66 -14.71 -2.53 11.64
CA LYS A 66 -15.05 -3.96 11.62
C LYS A 66 -14.36 -4.68 10.46
N GLN A 67 -14.36 -4.10 9.26
CA GLN A 67 -13.68 -4.67 8.10
C GLN A 67 -12.17 -4.81 8.30
N ASN A 68 -11.51 -3.76 8.81
CA ASN A 68 -10.07 -3.76 9.07
C ASN A 68 -9.64 -4.78 10.13
N LEU A 69 -10.53 -5.11 11.08
CA LEU A 69 -10.31 -6.17 12.06
C LEU A 69 -10.53 -7.57 11.50
N ASN A 70 -11.41 -7.71 10.49
CA ASN A 70 -11.74 -9.01 9.88
C ASN A 70 -10.71 -9.46 8.82
N ILE A 71 -9.46 -9.63 9.26
CA ILE A 71 -8.30 -9.98 8.42
C ILE A 71 -7.57 -11.26 8.89
N PHE A 72 -8.11 -11.94 9.89
CA PHE A 72 -7.47 -13.12 10.50
C PHE A 72 -8.12 -14.45 10.09
N ASP A 73 -9.27 -14.39 9.41
CA ASP A 73 -10.07 -15.53 8.97
C ASP A 73 -9.67 -16.06 7.58
N PHE A 74 -8.63 -15.48 6.96
CA PHE A 74 -8.08 -15.95 5.68
C PHE A 74 -6.55 -15.82 5.65
N LYS A 75 -5.93 -16.47 4.67
CA LYS A 75 -4.47 -16.48 4.46
C LYS A 75 -4.18 -16.30 2.98
N LEU A 76 -3.22 -15.43 2.67
CA LEU A 76 -2.73 -15.24 1.30
C LEU A 76 -1.79 -16.39 0.92
N SER A 77 -1.90 -16.88 -0.32
CA SER A 77 -0.99 -17.89 -0.86
C SER A 77 0.41 -17.32 -1.09
N ASP A 78 1.42 -18.18 -1.28
CA ASP A 78 2.78 -17.72 -1.55
C ASP A 78 2.88 -16.96 -2.87
N GLU A 79 2.07 -17.32 -3.87
CA GLU A 79 1.94 -16.63 -5.15
C GLU A 79 1.34 -15.24 -4.96
N GLU A 80 0.25 -15.12 -4.19
CA GLU A 80 -0.39 -13.83 -3.90
C GLU A 80 0.56 -12.92 -3.13
N MET A 81 1.29 -13.46 -2.15
CA MET A 81 2.32 -12.73 -1.41
C MET A 81 3.43 -12.21 -2.33
N LYS A 82 3.87 -13.01 -3.31
CA LYS A 82 4.85 -12.59 -4.34
C LYS A 82 4.29 -11.52 -5.27
N THR A 83 3.05 -11.67 -5.74
CA THR A 83 2.37 -10.66 -6.56
C THR A 83 2.30 -9.33 -5.84
N LEU A 84 1.85 -9.31 -4.58
CA LEU A 84 1.78 -8.08 -3.79
C LEU A 84 3.15 -7.46 -3.52
N ALA A 85 4.18 -8.27 -3.31
CA ALA A 85 5.56 -7.79 -3.19
C ALA A 85 6.07 -7.13 -4.48
N SER A 86 5.67 -7.65 -5.65
CA SER A 86 6.06 -7.09 -6.95
C SER A 86 5.44 -5.71 -7.24
N LEU A 87 4.42 -5.30 -6.48
CA LEU A 87 3.80 -3.97 -6.60
C LEU A 87 4.63 -2.85 -5.94
N ASN A 88 5.73 -3.17 -5.25
CA ASN A 88 6.60 -2.17 -4.66
C ASN A 88 7.24 -1.30 -5.76
N ALA A 89 6.93 0.00 -5.75
CA ALA A 89 7.50 0.97 -6.67
C ALA A 89 8.75 1.69 -6.12
N GLY A 90 9.19 1.36 -4.90
CA GLY A 90 10.30 2.05 -4.25
C GLY A 90 9.95 3.47 -3.76
N ILE A 91 8.67 3.81 -3.68
CA ILE A 91 8.16 5.16 -3.37
C ILE A 91 7.53 5.19 -1.97
N ARG A 92 7.78 6.27 -1.22
CA ARG A 92 7.13 6.54 0.07
C ARG A 92 5.97 7.52 -0.12
N VAL A 93 4.81 7.18 0.42
CA VAL A 93 3.64 8.09 0.45
C VAL A 93 3.92 9.30 1.35
N CYS A 94 4.57 9.07 2.50
CA CYS A 94 5.05 10.11 3.40
C CYS A 94 6.58 10.14 3.37
N ASP A 95 7.14 11.06 2.59
CA ASP A 95 8.59 11.29 2.49
C ASP A 95 9.03 12.63 3.13
N PHE A 96 8.11 13.27 3.84
CA PHE A 96 8.23 14.60 4.42
C PHE A 96 8.65 15.72 3.46
N ALA A 97 8.64 15.50 2.15
CA ALA A 97 8.98 16.53 1.17
C ALA A 97 8.06 17.75 1.28
N PHE A 98 6.89 17.63 1.93
CA PHE A 98 6.01 18.75 2.29
C PHE A 98 6.71 19.86 3.08
N PHE A 99 7.71 19.54 3.92
CA PHE A 99 8.49 20.52 4.68
C PHE A 99 9.72 20.94 3.88
N LYS A 100 9.71 22.17 3.34
CA LYS A 100 10.83 22.69 2.53
C LYS A 100 12.12 22.73 3.36
N GLY A 101 13.19 22.10 2.87
CA GLY A 101 14.48 22.11 3.54
C GLY A 101 14.66 21.00 4.58
N MET A 102 13.64 20.16 4.83
CA MET A 102 13.77 19.05 5.78
C MET A 102 14.81 18.02 5.31
N GLU A 103 14.97 17.85 4.00
CA GLU A 103 15.99 17.00 3.38
C GLU A 103 17.42 17.38 3.77
N LYS A 104 17.65 18.64 4.17
CA LYS A 104 18.96 19.14 4.60
C LYS A 104 19.26 18.86 6.07
N HIS A 105 18.26 18.50 6.87
CA HIS A 105 18.45 18.22 8.29
C HIS A 105 19.50 17.11 8.46
N PRO A 106 20.45 17.22 9.42
CA PRO A 106 21.47 16.19 9.64
C PRO A 106 20.87 14.79 9.77
N GLU A 107 19.83 14.66 10.61
CA GLU A 107 19.09 13.43 10.90
C GLU A 107 17.95 13.10 9.92
N PHE A 108 17.96 13.62 8.69
CA PHE A 108 16.91 13.29 7.73
C PHE A 108 16.96 11.79 7.39
N PRO A 109 15.89 11.01 7.65
CA PRO A 109 15.95 9.56 7.68
C PRO A 109 16.05 8.91 6.28
N PHE A 110 15.82 9.66 5.20
CA PHE A 110 15.67 9.09 3.86
C PHE A 110 16.83 9.39 2.89
N LYS A 111 17.94 10.00 3.35
CA LYS A 111 19.08 10.36 2.47
C LYS A 111 19.68 9.15 1.73
N ASN A 112 19.75 7.99 2.39
CA ASN A 112 20.48 6.81 1.91
C ASN A 112 19.61 5.52 1.94
N MET A 113 18.29 5.64 2.06
CA MET A 113 17.44 4.48 2.40
C MET A 113 16.45 4.14 1.27
N HIS A 114 16.68 3.00 0.63
CA HIS A 114 15.73 2.39 -0.31
C HIS A 114 14.46 1.92 0.42
N CYS A 115 13.31 2.02 -0.24
CA CYS A 115 12.05 1.48 0.29
C CYS A 115 12.04 -0.04 0.06
N GLN A 116 12.15 -0.81 1.14
CA GLN A 116 12.06 -2.27 1.14
C GLN A 116 10.61 -2.74 1.03
#